data_AF-A0A2V8JSB8-F1
#
_entry.id   AF-A0A2V8JSB8-F1
#
_cell.length_a   1.000
_cell.length_b   1.000
_cell.length_c   1.000
_cell.angle_alpha   90.00
_cell.angle_beta   90.00
_cell.angle_gamma   90.00
#
_symmetry.space_group_name_H-M   'P 1'
#
loop_
_entity.id
_entity.type
_entity.pdbx_description
1 polymer ?
#
loop_
_entity_poly.entity_id
_entity_poly.type
_entity_poly.pdbx_seq_one_letter_code
_entity_poly.pdbx_strand_id
1 'polypeptide(L)'
;MSSTRKERRIRCSASPLQRRLTSVIQVALKCFSFPALGTLGNLGRNTLRAPGLEGFDFSLFKNHNLLGEQMKVQFRAEAFNLLNRANFGARVASLINGRGAYVPGNAALKAPTVTTSRQIQFGTKLIW
;
A
#
# COMPACT_ATOMS: atom_id res chain seq x y z
N MET A 1 18.09 -51.36 1.80
CA MET A 1 17.03 -50.48 2.36
C MET A 1 17.30 -49.05 1.90
N SER A 2 16.70 -48.65 0.78
CA SER A 2 16.90 -47.34 0.15
C SER A 2 15.90 -46.33 0.72
N SER A 3 16.37 -45.39 1.53
CA SER A 3 15.57 -44.32 2.10
C SER A 3 15.35 -43.24 1.03
N THR A 4 14.19 -43.26 0.40
CA THR A 4 13.75 -42.19 -0.50
C THR A 4 13.48 -40.93 0.33
N ARG A 5 14.45 -40.01 0.32
CA ARG A 5 14.34 -38.64 0.85
C ARG A 5 13.23 -37.92 0.08
N LYS A 6 12.00 -38.00 0.60
CA LYS A 6 10.82 -37.30 0.07
C LYS A 6 11.08 -35.80 0.19
N GLU A 7 11.63 -35.24 -0.88
CA GLU A 7 11.91 -33.83 -1.06
C GLU A 7 10.59 -33.06 -0.87
N ARG A 8 10.39 -32.52 0.33
CA ARG A 8 9.31 -31.57 0.62
C ARG A 8 9.68 -30.27 -0.09
N ARG A 9 9.52 -30.27 -1.41
CA ARG A 9 9.56 -29.06 -2.22
C ARG A 9 8.49 -28.15 -1.63
N ILE A 10 8.91 -27.11 -0.91
CA ILE A 10 8.02 -26.08 -0.37
C ILE A 10 7.37 -25.46 -1.61
N ARG A 11 6.19 -25.95 -1.98
CA ARG A 11 5.40 -25.38 -3.07
C ARG A 11 4.97 -24.01 -2.61
N CYS A 12 5.75 -23.02 -3.00
CA CYS A 12 5.38 -21.61 -3.01
C CYS A 12 4.37 -21.34 -4.12
N SER A 13 3.35 -22.20 -4.27
CA SER A 13 2.10 -21.77 -4.87
C SER A 13 1.34 -21.06 -3.77
N ALA A 14 0.97 -19.80 -3.97
CA ALA A 14 -0.05 -19.17 -3.15
C ALA A 14 -1.32 -20.05 -3.21
N SER A 15 -1.51 -20.90 -2.20
CA SER A 15 -2.68 -21.78 -2.14
C SER A 15 -3.92 -20.88 -2.10
N PRO A 16 -4.88 -21.02 -3.03
CA PRO A 16 -6.04 -20.14 -3.12
C PRO A 16 -7.05 -20.35 -1.98
N LEU A 17 -6.78 -21.24 -1.02
CA LEU A 17 -7.71 -21.59 0.07
C LEU A 17 -7.55 -20.76 1.35
N GLN A 18 -6.52 -19.89 1.46
CA GLN A 18 -6.44 -18.91 2.54
C GLN A 18 -7.03 -17.54 2.11
N ARG A 19 -8.05 -17.56 1.22
CA ARG A 19 -8.70 -16.36 0.67
C ARG A 19 -9.99 -15.99 1.38
N ARG A 20 -10.35 -16.66 2.47
CA ARG A 20 -11.51 -16.29 3.29
C ARG A 20 -11.03 -15.53 4.53
N LEU A 21 -11.29 -14.22 4.50
CA LEU A 21 -11.46 -13.28 5.63
C LEU A 21 -10.40 -12.19 5.87
N THR A 22 -9.34 -12.05 5.09
CA THR A 22 -8.59 -10.80 5.04
C THR A 22 -8.12 -10.49 3.61
N SER A 23 -8.60 -9.40 3.03
CA SER A 23 -8.12 -8.89 1.73
C SER A 23 -6.74 -8.24 1.93
N VAL A 24 -5.74 -9.05 2.28
CA VAL A 24 -4.39 -8.57 2.56
C VAL A 24 -3.46 -9.37 1.66
N ILE A 25 -2.82 -8.68 0.72
CA ILE A 25 -1.71 -9.23 -0.07
C ILE A 25 -0.58 -9.52 0.93
N GLN A 26 -0.58 -10.72 1.51
CA GLN A 26 0.44 -11.17 2.45
C GLN A 26 1.60 -11.75 1.65
N VAL A 27 2.80 -11.19 1.84
CA VAL A 27 4.04 -11.81 1.38
C VAL A 27 4.13 -13.19 2.04
N ALA A 28 4.25 -14.26 1.24
CA ALA A 28 4.43 -15.60 1.78
C ALA A 28 5.85 -15.76 2.33
N LEU A 29 6.07 -15.33 3.59
CA LEU A 29 7.37 -15.41 4.27
C LEU A 29 7.98 -16.82 4.29
N LYS A 30 7.13 -17.86 4.26
CA LYS A 30 7.51 -19.28 4.12
C LYS A 30 8.31 -19.61 2.85
N CYS A 31 8.37 -18.69 1.89
CA CYS A 31 9.12 -18.83 0.64
C CYS A 31 10.53 -18.23 0.71
N PHE A 32 10.88 -17.60 1.83
CA PHE A 32 12.19 -17.02 2.06
C PHE A 32 12.83 -17.74 3.25
N SER A 33 14.08 -18.18 3.08
CA SER A 33 14.89 -18.76 4.16
C SER A 33 16.12 -17.90 4.41
N PHE A 34 16.57 -17.85 5.67
CA PHE A 34 17.84 -17.21 6.00
C PHE A 34 19.01 -18.01 5.37
N PRO A 35 19.99 -17.35 4.73
CA PRO A 35 21.18 -18.04 4.22
C PRO A 35 22.00 -18.64 5.37
N ALA A 36 22.83 -19.65 5.06
CA ALA A 36 23.73 -20.21 6.06
C ALA A 36 24.71 -19.15 6.57
N LEU A 37 25.16 -19.28 7.83
CA LEU A 37 26.14 -18.36 8.42
C LEU A 37 27.41 -18.32 7.55
N GLY A 38 27.90 -17.12 7.26
CA GLY A 38 29.05 -16.90 6.37
C GLY A 38 28.72 -16.99 4.87
N THR A 39 27.46 -17.17 4.48
CA THR A 39 27.04 -17.17 3.06
C THR A 39 26.16 -15.95 2.74
N LEU A 40 26.33 -15.41 1.54
CA LEU A 40 25.45 -14.38 1.00
C LEU A 40 24.19 -15.04 0.42
N GLY A 41 23.03 -14.44 0.67
CA GLY A 41 21.76 -14.87 0.06
C GLY A 41 21.69 -14.54 -1.42
N ASN A 42 20.81 -15.24 -2.15
CA ASN A 42 20.53 -15.01 -3.58
C ASN A 42 19.33 -14.08 -3.82
N LEU A 43 18.79 -13.47 -2.77
CA LEU A 43 17.63 -12.60 -2.87
C LEU A 43 18.04 -11.23 -3.42
N GLY A 44 17.40 -10.79 -4.49
CA GLY A 44 17.63 -9.47 -5.08
C GLY A 44 17.23 -8.34 -4.12
N ARG A 45 17.90 -7.20 -4.26
CA ARG A 45 17.49 -5.95 -3.59
C ARG A 45 16.07 -5.57 -4.03
N ASN A 46 15.26 -5.05 -3.11
CA ASN A 46 13.88 -4.59 -3.39
C ASN A 46 12.93 -5.68 -3.93
N THR A 47 13.16 -6.96 -3.61
CA THR A 47 12.26 -8.05 -4.01
C THR A 47 10.85 -7.90 -3.43
N LEU A 48 10.72 -7.21 -2.29
CA LEU A 48 9.43 -6.92 -1.67
C LEU A 48 8.99 -5.50 -1.99
N ARG A 49 7.79 -5.39 -2.54
CA ARG A 49 7.18 -4.11 -2.90
C ARG A 49 5.86 -3.98 -2.17
N ALA A 50 5.64 -2.80 -1.59
CA ALA A 50 4.37 -2.45 -0.98
C ALA A 50 3.27 -2.32 -2.07
N PRO A 51 1.98 -2.38 -1.70
CA PRO A 51 0.91 -2.03 -2.61
C PRO A 51 1.12 -0.64 -3.21
N GLY A 52 0.66 -0.47 -4.45
CA GLY A 52 0.69 0.83 -5.13
C GLY A 52 -0.14 1.87 -4.38
N LEU A 53 0.38 3.09 -4.34
CA LEU A 53 -0.32 4.27 -3.86
C LEU A 53 -0.98 4.95 -5.06
N GLU A 54 -2.31 5.00 -5.07
CA GLU A 54 -3.06 5.65 -6.15
C GLU A 54 -4.19 6.49 -5.55
N GLY A 55 -4.38 7.68 -6.09
CA GLY A 55 -5.39 8.63 -5.67
C GLY A 55 -5.97 9.35 -6.88
N PHE A 56 -7.22 9.80 -6.74
CA PHE A 56 -7.88 10.65 -7.72
C PHE A 56 -8.46 11.85 -7.00
N ASP A 57 -7.91 13.02 -7.31
CA ASP A 57 -8.30 14.31 -6.74
C ASP A 57 -8.99 15.16 -7.81
N PHE A 58 -10.04 15.87 -7.40
CA PHE A 58 -10.87 16.65 -8.31
C PHE A 58 -11.09 18.06 -7.77
N SER A 59 -10.94 19.05 -8.64
CA SER A 59 -11.18 20.46 -8.29
C SER A 59 -12.02 21.12 -9.38
N LEU A 60 -13.07 21.83 -8.97
CA LEU A 60 -13.95 22.59 -9.83
C LEU A 60 -13.98 24.05 -9.37
N PHE A 61 -13.73 24.96 -10.31
CA PHE A 61 -13.74 26.39 -10.08
C PHE A 61 -14.76 27.03 -11.01
N LYS A 62 -15.66 27.84 -10.43
CA LYS A 62 -16.63 28.62 -11.20
C LYS A 62 -16.56 30.08 -10.81
N ASN A 63 -16.23 30.92 -11.79
CA ASN A 63 -16.27 32.37 -11.64
C ASN A 63 -17.64 32.88 -12.11
N HIS A 64 -18.24 33.74 -11.30
CA HIS A 64 -19.46 34.47 -11.61
C HIS A 64 -19.19 35.97 -11.51
N ASN A 65 -19.56 36.72 -12.54
CA ASN A 65 -19.40 38.18 -12.54
C ASN A 65 -20.57 38.79 -11.78
N LEU A 66 -20.31 39.47 -10.66
CA LEU A 66 -21.35 40.16 -9.89
C LEU A 66 -21.60 41.57 -10.43
N LEU A 67 -20.53 42.35 -10.60
CA LEU A 67 -20.58 43.72 -11.15
C LEU A 67 -19.59 43.85 -12.32
N GLY A 68 -19.92 43.22 -13.45
CA GLY A 68 -19.12 43.31 -14.67
C GLY A 68 -17.66 42.89 -14.46
N GLU A 69 -16.73 43.73 -14.91
CA GLU A 69 -15.28 43.50 -14.76
C GLU A 69 -14.75 43.84 -13.36
N GLN A 70 -15.49 44.63 -12.57
CA GLN A 70 -15.04 45.20 -11.30
C GLN A 70 -15.18 44.25 -10.11
N MET A 71 -16.17 43.34 -10.12
CA MET A 71 -16.33 42.37 -9.04
C MET A 71 -16.73 40.99 -9.55
N LYS A 72 -15.95 39.99 -9.14
CA LYS A 72 -16.16 38.57 -9.46
C LYS A 72 -16.22 37.75 -8.18
N VAL A 73 -17.11 36.78 -8.14
CA VAL A 73 -17.13 35.75 -7.10
C VAL A 73 -16.68 34.44 -7.71
N GLN A 74 -15.74 33.79 -7.04
CA GLN A 74 -15.25 32.47 -7.40
C GLN A 74 -15.74 31.45 -6.38
N PHE A 75 -16.54 30.50 -6.86
CA PHE A 75 -16.89 29.29 -6.11
C PHE A 75 -15.88 28.20 -6.43
N ARG A 76 -15.42 27.52 -5.38
CA ARG A 76 -14.45 26.42 -5.43
C ARG A 76 -15.06 25.21 -4.76
N ALA A 77 -14.99 24.07 -5.42
CA ALA A 77 -15.29 22.77 -4.84
C ALA A 77 -14.09 21.86 -5.08
N GLU A 78 -13.52 21.31 -4.01
CA GLU A 78 -12.36 20.43 -4.06
C GLU A 78 -12.71 19.11 -3.38
N ALA A 79 -12.41 18.00 -4.02
CA ALA A 79 -12.63 16.65 -3.52
C ALA A 79 -11.31 15.87 -3.58
N PHE A 80 -10.73 15.61 -2.42
CA PHE A 80 -9.55 14.78 -2.25
C PHE A 80 -9.96 13.33 -2.07
N ASN A 81 -9.22 12.40 -2.68
CA ASN A 81 -9.55 10.98 -2.71
C ASN A 81 -11.02 10.76 -3.12
N LEU A 82 -11.42 11.32 -4.28
CA LEU A 82 -12.80 11.28 -4.76
C LEU A 82 -13.32 9.84 -4.92
N LEU A 83 -12.47 8.88 -5.31
CA LEU A 83 -12.87 7.47 -5.40
C LEU A 83 -12.93 6.76 -4.03
N ASN A 84 -12.53 7.44 -2.95
CA ASN A 84 -12.40 6.89 -1.60
C ASN A 84 -11.60 5.57 -1.58
N ARG A 85 -10.49 5.52 -2.34
CA ARG A 85 -9.62 4.35 -2.38
C ARG A 85 -8.83 4.27 -1.09
N ALA A 86 -8.86 3.09 -0.46
CA ALA A 86 -8.03 2.80 0.70
C ALA A 86 -6.59 2.52 0.25
N ASN A 87 -5.67 3.39 0.63
CA ASN A 87 -4.24 3.19 0.37
C ASN A 87 -3.55 2.64 1.61
N PHE A 88 -3.00 1.43 1.51
CA PHE A 88 -2.32 0.77 2.62
C PHE A 88 -0.81 0.90 2.49
N GLY A 89 -0.15 1.33 3.57
CA GLY A 89 1.31 1.25 3.65
C GLY A 89 1.76 -0.17 3.99
N ALA A 90 3.04 -0.46 3.79
CA ALA A 90 3.68 -1.67 4.29
C ALA A 90 4.66 -1.32 5.42
N ARG A 91 4.74 -2.15 6.45
CA ARG A 91 5.85 -2.09 7.41
C ARG A 91 7.05 -2.82 6.80
N VAL A 92 7.98 -2.06 6.21
CA VAL A 92 9.23 -2.61 5.67
C VAL A 92 10.32 -2.49 6.72
N ALA A 93 10.41 -3.51 7.56
CA ALA A 93 11.54 -3.75 8.45
C ALA A 93 12.11 -5.15 8.14
N SER A 94 13.33 -5.43 8.58
CA SER A 94 14.00 -6.71 8.33
C SER A 94 13.05 -7.87 8.67
N LEU A 95 12.69 -8.68 7.67
CA LEU A 95 11.74 -9.78 7.86
C LEU A 95 12.33 -10.91 8.70
N ILE A 96 13.65 -10.98 8.69
CA ILE A 96 14.44 -11.99 9.36
C ILE A 96 15.50 -11.23 10.17
N ASN A 97 15.66 -11.59 11.44
CA ASN A 97 16.70 -11.00 12.28
C ASN A 97 18.08 -11.62 11.97
N GLY A 98 19.15 -11.08 12.56
CA GLY A 98 20.51 -11.62 12.40
C GLY A 98 20.72 -13.04 12.94
N ARG A 99 19.69 -13.66 13.53
CA ARG A 99 19.68 -15.05 14.02
C ARG A 99 18.82 -15.97 13.13
N GLY A 100 18.35 -15.50 11.98
CA GLY A 100 17.57 -16.31 11.03
C GLY A 100 16.11 -16.55 11.42
N ALA A 101 15.60 -15.90 12.47
CA ALA A 101 14.20 -16.02 12.88
C ALA A 101 13.33 -14.93 12.22
N TYR A 102 12.11 -15.30 11.85
CA TYR A 102 11.10 -14.37 11.33
C TYR A 102 10.74 -13.33 12.39
N VAL A 103 10.65 -12.07 11.99
CA VAL A 103 10.19 -10.98 12.86
C VAL A 103 8.67 -10.83 12.66
N PRO A 104 7.84 -11.22 13.64
CA PRO A 104 6.39 -11.13 13.51
C PRO A 104 5.94 -9.69 13.34
N GLY A 105 5.00 -9.46 12.41
CA GLY A 105 4.45 -8.13 12.09
C GLY A 105 5.20 -7.34 11.01
N ASN A 106 6.36 -7.83 10.54
CA ASN A 106 7.06 -7.26 9.39
C ASN A 106 6.52 -7.86 8.08
N ALA A 107 6.49 -7.06 7.00
CA ALA A 107 5.76 -7.35 5.74
C ALA A 107 4.22 -7.47 5.85
N ALA A 108 3.62 -6.99 6.95
CA ALA A 108 2.18 -6.80 7.02
C ALA A 108 1.77 -5.44 6.41
N LEU A 109 0.57 -5.39 5.83
CA LEU A 109 -0.08 -4.11 5.52
C LEU A 109 -0.36 -3.39 6.83
N LYS A 110 -0.01 -2.11 6.86
CA LYS A 110 -0.27 -1.22 8.00
C LYS A 110 -1.67 -0.65 7.87
N ALA A 111 -2.51 -0.90 8.86
CA ALA A 111 -3.69 -0.09 9.15
C ALA A 111 -3.32 0.95 10.23
N PRO A 112 -3.90 2.18 10.23
CA PRO A 112 -4.85 2.72 9.26
C PRO A 112 -4.19 3.00 7.88
N THR A 113 -5.00 3.40 6.89
CA THR A 113 -4.52 3.82 5.57
C THR A 113 -3.46 4.91 5.69
N VAL A 114 -2.52 4.94 4.75
CA VAL A 114 -1.48 5.98 4.70
C VAL A 114 -1.99 7.31 4.16
N THR A 115 -3.06 7.28 3.37
CA THR A 115 -3.76 8.50 2.93
C THR A 115 -5.03 8.70 3.75
N THR A 116 -5.49 9.94 3.76
CA THR A 116 -6.80 10.31 4.28
C THR A 116 -7.92 9.68 3.46
N SER A 117 -9.07 9.48 4.11
CA SER A 117 -10.33 9.17 3.43
C SER A 117 -10.78 10.35 2.57
N ARG A 118 -11.85 10.16 1.79
CA ARG A 118 -12.45 11.23 0.99
C ARG A 118 -12.70 12.50 1.82
N GLN A 119 -12.21 13.63 1.31
CA GLN A 119 -12.50 14.94 1.87
C GLN A 119 -13.08 15.83 0.80
N ILE A 120 -14.16 16.54 1.13
CA ILE A 120 -14.80 17.50 0.23
C ILE A 120 -14.78 18.85 0.93
N GLN A 121 -14.30 19.87 0.22
CA GLN A 121 -14.16 21.22 0.71
C GLN A 121 -14.79 22.20 -0.26
N PHE A 122 -15.44 23.22 0.29
CA PHE A 122 -16.05 24.29 -0.47
C PHE A 122 -15.43 25.61 -0.04
N GLY A 123 -15.18 26.48 -1.00
CA GLY A 123 -14.62 27.80 -0.76
C GLY A 123 -15.25 28.84 -1.67
N THR A 124 -15.44 30.03 -1.14
CA THR A 124 -15.90 31.19 -1.92
C THR A 124 -14.86 32.29 -1.77
N LYS A 125 -14.41 32.84 -2.91
CA LYS A 125 -13.48 33.96 -2.95
C LYS A 125 -14.12 35.12 -3.67
N LEU A 126 -14.16 36.28 -3.01
CA LEU A 126 -14.48 37.55 -3.67
C LEU A 126 -13.20 38.10 -4.31
N ILE A 127 -13.33 38.59 -5.54
CA ILE A 127 -12.26 39.18 -6.35
C ILE A 127 -12.76 40.56 -6.77
N TRP A 128 -12.04 41.60 -6.37
CA TRP A 128 -12.30 43.01 -6.66
C TRP A 128 -11.00 43.69 -7.06
#